data_AF-A0A673V535-F1
#
_entry.id   AF-A0A673V535-F1
#
_cell.length_a   1.000
_cell.length_b   1.000
_cell.length_c   1.000
_cell.angle_alpha   90.00
_cell.angle_beta   90.00
_cell.angle_gamma   90.00
#
_symmetry.space_group_name_H-M   'P 1'
#
loop_
_entity.id
_entity.type
_entity.pdbx_description
1 polymer ?
#
loop_
_entity_poly.entity_id
_entity_poly.type
_entity_poly.pdbx_seq_one_letter_code
_entity_poly.pdbx_strand_id
1 'polypeptide(L)'
;AVLFYNPGQEGSNVPVFLSRLWTLVEETHTNEFITWSQNGQSFLGLDEQRFAKEILPKYFKHNNRASFVRQLNMHGFCKVVHIDSRIVKQERDGPVEFQHPYFKQGQDDLLENIKRKVSFSKPEENKIRQEDLTKTISSARKVQIKKETIESRLSELKK
;
A
#
# COMPACT_ATOMS: atom_id res chain seq x y z
N ALA A 1 -5.34 -28.01 22.67
CA ALA A 1 -3.91 -27.80 22.36
C ALA A 1 -3.83 -26.73 21.29
N VAL A 2 -3.55 -25.49 21.69
CA VAL A 2 -3.34 -24.38 20.74
C VAL A 2 -2.00 -24.66 20.07
N LEU A 3 -2.02 -24.99 18.79
CA LEU A 3 -0.80 -25.18 18.01
C LEU A 3 -0.13 -23.80 17.91
N PHE A 4 0.84 -23.56 18.78
CA PHE A 4 1.76 -22.44 18.62
C PHE A 4 2.46 -22.64 17.28
N TYR A 5 2.10 -21.84 16.29
CA TYR A 5 2.88 -21.67 15.08
C TYR A 5 4.27 -21.23 15.53
N ASN A 6 5.25 -22.12 15.44
CA ASN A 6 6.66 -21.83 15.72
C ASN A 6 7.18 -20.98 14.55
N PRO A 7 7.35 -19.65 14.69
CA PRO A 7 7.85 -18.81 13.62
C PRO A 7 9.38 -18.92 13.63
N GLY A 8 9.87 -20.11 13.29
CA GLY A 8 11.26 -20.51 13.51
C GLY A 8 11.60 -21.89 12.95
N GLN A 9 10.87 -22.39 11.95
CA GLN A 9 11.46 -23.43 11.10
C GLN A 9 12.61 -22.77 10.34
N GLU A 10 13.84 -22.95 10.86
CA GLU A 10 15.12 -22.58 10.24
C GLU A 10 15.38 -23.27 8.87
N GLY A 11 14.34 -23.81 8.23
CA GLY A 11 14.36 -24.41 6.89
C GLY A 11 13.35 -23.83 5.90
N SER A 12 12.51 -22.85 6.27
CA SER A 12 11.57 -22.24 5.32
C SER A 12 12.23 -21.06 4.58
N ASN A 13 12.10 -21.02 3.25
CA ASN A 13 12.57 -19.90 2.42
C ASN A 13 11.72 -18.62 2.57
N VAL A 14 10.79 -18.59 3.52
CA VAL A 14 9.84 -17.48 3.73
C VAL A 14 10.50 -16.38 4.57
N PRO A 15 10.58 -15.13 4.06
CA PRO A 15 11.02 -13.99 4.85
C PRO A 15 10.26 -13.84 6.17
N VAL A 16 10.99 -13.64 7.28
CA VAL A 16 10.42 -13.46 8.64
C VAL A 16 9.36 -12.36 8.72
N PHE A 17 9.47 -11.31 7.90
CA PHE A 17 8.44 -10.27 7.83
C PHE A 17 7.07 -10.84 7.41
N LEU A 18 7.05 -11.75 6.44
CA LEU A 18 5.83 -12.30 5.87
C LEU A 18 5.15 -13.29 6.80
N SER A 19 5.92 -14.16 7.46
CA SER A 19 5.36 -15.08 8.46
C SER A 19 4.71 -14.31 9.60
N ARG A 20 5.39 -13.28 10.11
CA ARG A 20 4.85 -12.39 11.17
C ARG A 20 3.62 -11.62 10.70
N LEU A 21 3.64 -11.09 9.47
CA LEU A 21 2.49 -10.39 8.90
C LEU A 21 1.29 -11.33 8.76
N TRP A 22 1.48 -12.55 8.29
CA TRP A 22 0.40 -13.52 8.15
C TRP A 22 -0.21 -13.88 9.50
N THR A 23 0.62 -14.25 10.49
CA THR A 23 0.15 -14.52 11.86
C THR A 23 -0.62 -13.32 12.43
N LEU A 24 -0.08 -12.11 12.25
CA LEU A 24 -0.69 -10.87 12.74
C LEU A 24 -2.09 -10.63 12.18
N VAL A 25 -2.34 -10.96 10.91
CA VAL A 25 -3.65 -10.76 10.25
C VAL A 25 -4.62 -11.90 10.58
N GLU A 26 -4.11 -13.11 10.82
CA GLU A 26 -4.92 -14.30 11.13
C GLU A 26 -5.48 -14.29 12.57
N GLU A 27 -4.80 -13.61 13.50
CA GLU A 27 -5.18 -13.60 14.90
C GLU A 27 -6.42 -12.74 15.19
N THR A 28 -7.48 -13.36 15.69
CA THR A 28 -8.76 -12.68 15.95
C THR A 28 -8.67 -11.52 16.95
N HIS A 29 -7.71 -11.54 17.87
CA HIS A 29 -7.54 -10.50 18.88
C HIS A 29 -6.91 -9.21 18.32
N THR A 30 -6.35 -9.23 17.11
CA THR A 30 -5.79 -8.05 16.44
C THR A 30 -6.76 -7.43 15.43
N ASN A 31 -7.94 -8.06 15.22
CA ASN A 31 -8.95 -7.64 14.24
C ASN A 31 -9.42 -6.18 14.38
N GLU A 32 -9.33 -5.58 15.58
CA GLU A 32 -9.66 -4.15 15.77
C GLU A 32 -8.64 -3.21 15.08
N PHE A 33 -7.44 -3.71 14.76
CA PHE A 33 -6.36 -2.94 14.17
C PHE A 33 -6.05 -3.37 12.74
N ILE A 34 -6.02 -4.69 12.51
CA ILE A 34 -5.68 -5.30 11.24
C ILE A 34 -6.47 -6.59 11.06
N THR A 35 -7.11 -6.77 9.91
CA THR A 35 -7.98 -7.93 9.68
C THR A 35 -8.05 -8.30 8.20
N TRP A 36 -8.39 -9.55 7.90
CA TRP A 36 -8.67 -9.98 6.53
C TRP A 36 -9.90 -9.25 5.95
N SER A 37 -9.89 -9.02 4.65
CA SER A 37 -11.11 -8.64 3.93
C SER A 37 -12.10 -9.80 3.90
N GLN A 38 -13.38 -9.49 3.66
CA GLN A 38 -14.46 -10.49 3.68
C GLN A 38 -14.25 -11.66 2.72
N ASN A 39 -13.51 -11.46 1.62
CA ASN A 39 -13.21 -12.49 0.63
C ASN A 39 -11.82 -13.15 0.84
N GLY A 40 -11.09 -12.76 1.89
CA GLY A 40 -9.77 -13.28 2.24
C GLY A 40 -8.67 -13.00 1.21
N GLN A 41 -8.88 -12.08 0.26
CA GLN A 41 -7.91 -11.76 -0.81
C GLN A 41 -7.00 -10.56 -0.49
N SER A 42 -7.21 -9.91 0.64
CA SER A 42 -6.52 -8.69 1.07
C SER A 42 -6.66 -8.52 2.58
N PHE A 43 -5.94 -7.56 3.16
CA PHE A 43 -6.12 -7.18 4.56
C PHE A 43 -6.30 -5.67 4.70
N LEU A 44 -7.00 -5.27 5.77
CA LEU A 44 -7.31 -3.89 6.09
C LEU A 44 -6.61 -3.47 7.37
N GLY A 45 -6.00 -2.28 7.37
CA GLY A 45 -5.62 -1.55 8.58
C GLY A 45 -6.71 -0.56 8.97
N LEU A 46 -7.29 -0.70 10.16
CA LEU A 46 -8.45 0.07 10.61
C LEU A 46 -8.08 1.33 11.40
N ASP A 47 -7.16 1.24 12.36
CA ASP A 47 -6.66 2.37 13.17
C ASP A 47 -5.15 2.46 13.06
N GLU A 48 -4.66 3.35 12.20
CA GLU A 48 -3.22 3.48 11.93
C GLU A 48 -2.40 3.89 13.15
N GLN A 49 -2.97 4.72 14.02
CA GLN A 49 -2.23 5.25 15.17
C GLN A 49 -2.10 4.21 16.27
N ARG A 50 -3.20 3.54 16.62
CA ARG A 50 -3.18 2.48 17.63
C ARG A 50 -2.44 1.25 17.11
N PHE A 51 -2.59 0.88 15.83
CA PHE A 51 -1.81 -0.20 15.22
C PHE A 51 -0.30 0.04 15.37
N ALA A 52 0.17 1.26 15.08
CA ALA A 52 1.58 1.60 15.20
C ALA A 52 2.09 1.49 16.64
N LYS A 53 1.31 1.95 17.62
CA LYS A 53 1.73 2.01 19.03
C LYS A 53 1.57 0.69 19.78
N GLU A 54 0.45 -0.01 19.57
CA GLU A 54 0.02 -1.16 20.38
C GLU A 54 0.38 -2.51 19.75
N ILE A 55 0.41 -2.57 18.41
CA ILE A 55 0.58 -3.83 17.68
C ILE A 55 1.98 -3.98 17.12
N LEU A 56 2.51 -2.98 16.40
CA LEU A 56 3.83 -3.13 15.76
C LEU A 56 4.95 -3.56 16.72
N PRO A 57 5.07 -3.05 17.96
CA PRO A 57 6.11 -3.49 18.91
C PRO A 57 6.00 -4.95 19.35
N LYS A 58 4.81 -5.56 19.26
CA LYS A 58 4.59 -6.96 19.65
C LYS A 58 5.07 -7.93 18.59
N TYR A 59 4.92 -7.57 17.31
CA TYR A 59 5.28 -8.42 16.17
C TYR A 59 6.61 -8.02 15.51
N PHE A 60 7.03 -6.75 15.64
CA PHE A 60 8.22 -6.18 15.01
C PHE A 60 9.05 -5.39 16.02
N LYS A 61 10.34 -5.18 15.73
CA LYS A 61 11.28 -4.48 16.64
C LYS A 61 11.17 -2.95 16.58
N HIS A 62 10.01 -2.41 16.18
CA HIS A 62 9.76 -0.96 16.05
C HIS A 62 8.26 -0.67 16.08
N ASN A 63 7.88 0.57 16.39
CA ASN A 63 6.51 1.10 16.26
C ASN A 63 6.30 1.94 14.98
N ASN A 64 7.28 1.94 14.06
CA ASN A 64 7.23 2.82 12.89
C ASN A 64 6.38 2.22 11.75
N ARG A 65 5.20 2.79 11.51
CA ARG A 65 4.32 2.41 10.40
C ARG A 65 4.99 2.56 9.02
N ALA A 66 5.82 3.57 8.81
CA ALA A 66 6.50 3.75 7.53
C ALA A 66 7.47 2.59 7.22
N SER A 67 8.13 2.05 8.26
CA SER A 67 8.96 0.84 8.12
C SER A 67 8.14 -0.38 7.75
N PHE A 68 6.96 -0.55 8.37
CA PHE A 68 6.02 -1.62 8.03
C PHE A 68 5.54 -1.51 6.57
N VAL A 69 5.10 -0.32 6.14
CA VAL A 69 4.68 -0.07 4.74
C VAL A 69 5.84 -0.27 3.76
N ARG A 70 7.07 0.09 4.15
CA ARG A 70 8.26 -0.18 3.33
C ARG A 70 8.46 -1.69 3.11
N GLN A 71 8.32 -2.50 4.15
CA GLN A 71 8.42 -3.95 4.02
C GLN A 71 7.32 -4.50 3.09
N LEU A 72 6.07 -4.05 3.24
CA LEU A 72 4.98 -4.40 2.32
C LEU A 72 5.36 -4.08 0.86
N ASN A 73 5.81 -2.86 0.59
CA ASN A 73 6.19 -2.43 -0.77
C ASN A 73 7.36 -3.27 -1.33
N MET A 74 8.35 -3.58 -0.49
CA MET A 74 9.50 -4.41 -0.87
C MET A 74 9.10 -5.85 -1.15
N HIS A 75 8.00 -6.33 -0.59
CA HIS A 75 7.41 -7.64 -0.89
C HIS A 75 6.28 -7.58 -1.93
N GLY A 76 6.11 -6.44 -2.61
CA GLY A 76 5.21 -6.32 -3.74
C GLY A 76 3.74 -6.14 -3.41
N PHE A 77 3.38 -5.92 -2.14
CA PHE A 77 2.01 -5.56 -1.76
C PHE A 77 1.62 -4.22 -2.38
N CYS A 78 0.37 -4.13 -2.83
CA CYS A 78 -0.20 -2.91 -3.39
C CYS A 78 -1.31 -2.39 -2.49
N LYS A 79 -1.38 -1.07 -2.29
CA LYS A 79 -2.53 -0.43 -1.65
C LYS A 79 -3.71 -0.49 -2.61
N VAL A 80 -4.87 -0.96 -2.13
CA VAL A 80 -6.11 -0.96 -2.90
C VAL A 80 -6.73 0.45 -2.85
N VAL A 81 -7.12 0.97 -4.01
CA VAL A 81 -7.77 2.28 -4.15
C VAL A 81 -9.22 2.04 -4.56
N HIS A 82 -10.15 2.38 -3.67
CA HIS A 82 -11.59 2.28 -3.93
C HIS A 82 -12.05 3.56 -4.64
N ILE A 83 -12.38 3.45 -5.94
CA ILE A 83 -12.78 4.60 -6.78
C ILE A 83 -14.25 4.98 -6.56
N ASP A 84 -15.03 4.12 -5.88
CA ASP A 84 -16.45 4.37 -5.63
C ASP A 84 -16.67 5.33 -4.45
N SER A 85 -16.74 6.62 -4.76
CA SER A 85 -17.79 7.49 -4.24
C SER A 85 -17.84 8.79 -5.03
N ARG A 86 -19.00 9.07 -5.62
CA ARG A 86 -19.43 10.40 -6.11
C ARG A 86 -19.52 11.47 -4.99
N ILE A 87 -18.95 11.19 -3.83
CA ILE A 87 -18.73 12.08 -2.71
C ILE A 87 -17.28 11.83 -2.33
N VAL A 88 -16.45 12.87 -2.40
CA VAL A 88 -15.09 12.85 -1.86
C VAL A 88 -15.19 12.66 -0.35
N LYS A 89 -15.42 11.42 0.12
CA LYS A 89 -14.99 11.03 1.45
C LYS A 89 -13.48 11.21 1.39
N GLN A 90 -12.96 12.20 2.11
CA GLN A 90 -11.52 12.36 2.26
C GLN A 90 -10.94 10.96 2.51
N GLU A 91 -9.92 10.57 1.77
CA GLU A 91 -9.16 9.31 1.93
C GLU A 91 -8.57 9.11 3.35
N ARG A 92 -8.94 9.98 4.30
CA ARG A 92 -8.37 10.19 5.62
C ARG A 92 -9.08 9.39 6.71
N ASP A 93 -10.33 8.97 6.52
CA ASP A 93 -11.15 8.34 7.59
C ASP A 93 -11.53 6.88 7.34
N GLY A 94 -11.13 6.31 6.19
CA GLY A 94 -11.43 4.92 5.84
C GLY A 94 -10.26 3.96 6.14
N PRO A 95 -10.55 2.65 6.32
CA PRO A 95 -9.52 1.63 6.40
C PRO A 95 -8.57 1.66 5.20
N VAL A 96 -7.28 1.40 5.46
CA VAL A 96 -6.29 1.24 4.40
C VAL A 96 -6.16 -0.23 4.06
N GLU A 97 -6.42 -0.59 2.81
CA GLU A 97 -6.37 -1.97 2.35
C GLU A 97 -5.10 -2.26 1.53
N PHE A 98 -4.49 -3.42 1.77
CA PHE A 98 -3.35 -3.93 1.03
C PHE A 98 -3.61 -5.34 0.51
N GLN A 99 -3.10 -5.62 -0.69
CA GLN A 99 -3.29 -6.90 -1.38
C GLN A 99 -1.98 -7.42 -1.97
N HIS A 100 -1.85 -8.75 -2.01
CA HIS A 100 -0.86 -9.46 -2.79
C HIS A 100 -1.44 -10.80 -3.30
N PRO A 101 -1.17 -11.24 -4.55
CA PRO A 101 -1.74 -12.46 -5.11
C PRO A 101 -1.47 -13.75 -4.31
N TYR A 102 -0.34 -13.80 -3.61
CA TYR A 102 0.10 -14.95 -2.80
C TYR A 102 -0.05 -14.72 -1.28
N PHE A 103 -0.74 -13.67 -0.86
CA PHE A 103 -1.04 -13.43 0.55
C PHE A 103 -2.55 -13.54 0.76
N LYS A 104 -3.01 -14.73 1.17
CA LYS A 104 -4.43 -15.06 1.29
C LYS A 104 -4.75 -15.72 2.63
N GLN A 105 -5.97 -15.50 3.10
CA GLN A 105 -6.47 -16.10 4.32
C GLN A 105 -6.47 -17.64 4.21
N GLY A 106 -5.93 -18.32 5.23
CA GLY A 106 -5.86 -19.78 5.30
C GLY A 106 -4.92 -20.46 4.28
N GLN A 107 -4.09 -19.70 3.55
CA GLN A 107 -3.13 -20.23 2.57
C GLN A 107 -1.71 -19.69 2.88
N ASP A 108 -1.14 -20.11 4.01
CA ASP A 108 0.20 -19.71 4.44
C ASP A 108 1.32 -20.36 3.63
N ASP A 109 1.04 -21.50 2.99
CA ASP A 109 1.91 -22.16 2.02
C ASP A 109 2.29 -21.23 0.87
N LEU A 110 1.39 -20.36 0.42
CA LEU A 110 1.65 -19.42 -0.67
C LEU A 110 2.69 -18.34 -0.33
N LEU A 111 3.02 -18.12 0.95
CA LEU A 111 4.00 -17.12 1.37
C LEU A 111 5.39 -17.36 0.77
N GLU A 112 5.73 -18.62 0.44
CA GLU A 112 7.01 -18.95 -0.21
C GLU A 112 7.16 -18.33 -1.60
N ASN A 113 6.05 -18.00 -2.26
CA ASN A 113 6.01 -17.38 -3.58
C ASN A 113 6.21 -15.85 -3.53
N ILE A 114 6.17 -15.24 -2.35
CA ILE A 114 6.38 -13.80 -2.18
C ILE A 114 7.88 -13.50 -2.10
N LYS A 115 8.45 -13.00 -3.20
CA LYS A 115 9.86 -12.62 -3.26
C LYS A 115 10.06 -11.14 -2.98
N ARG A 116 11.12 -10.84 -2.23
CA ARG A 116 11.54 -9.46 -2.00
C ARG A 116 12.03 -8.86 -3.32
N LYS A 117 11.49 -7.71 -3.70
CA LYS A 117 12.01 -6.88 -4.78
C LYS A 117 13.42 -6.44 -4.39
N VAL A 118 14.42 -7.01 -5.07
CA VAL A 118 15.80 -6.53 -4.98
C VAL A 118 15.81 -5.21 -5.71
N SER A 119 15.96 -4.11 -4.99
CA SER A 119 16.22 -2.82 -5.62
C SER A 119 17.60 -2.90 -6.27
N PHE A 120 17.67 -3.43 -7.50
CA PHE A 120 18.69 -2.95 -8.41
C PHE A 120 18.35 -1.48 -8.58
N SER A 121 19.15 -0.60 -7.98
CA SER A 121 19.16 0.80 -8.35
C SER A 121 19.56 0.90 -9.82
N LYS A 122 18.62 0.64 -10.74
CA LYS A 122 18.73 1.06 -12.13
C LYS A 122 18.30 2.52 -12.15
N PRO A 123 19.21 3.47 -12.47
CA PRO A 123 18.88 4.88 -12.57
C PRO A 123 17.86 5.20 -13.69
N GLU A 124 17.62 4.25 -14.58
CA GLU A 124 16.85 4.43 -15.83
C GLU A 124 15.32 4.55 -15.59
N GLU A 125 14.72 3.76 -14.72
CA GLU A 125 13.24 3.71 -14.61
C GLU A 125 12.66 4.92 -13.85
N ASN A 126 13.42 5.47 -12.90
CA ASN A 126 13.08 6.74 -12.24
C ASN A 126 13.26 7.94 -13.19
N LYS A 127 14.22 7.90 -14.12
CA LYS A 127 14.37 8.93 -15.16
C LYS A 127 13.19 8.94 -16.12
N ILE A 128 12.76 7.77 -16.60
CA ILE A 128 11.60 7.66 -17.52
C ILE A 128 10.34 8.24 -16.87
N ARG A 129 10.04 7.88 -15.60
CA ARG A 129 8.87 8.44 -14.88
C ARG A 129 8.98 9.94 -14.62
N GLN A 130 10.17 10.47 -14.34
CA GLN A 130 10.36 11.90 -14.09
C GLN A 130 10.24 12.73 -15.38
N GLU A 131 10.75 12.20 -16.50
CA GLU A 131 10.58 12.82 -17.82
C GLU A 131 9.11 12.83 -18.27
N ASP A 132 8.37 11.76 -18.04
CA ASP A 132 6.95 11.71 -18.41
C ASP A 132 6.09 12.65 -17.54
N LEU A 133 6.39 12.75 -16.25
CA LEU A 133 5.73 13.71 -15.35
C LEU A 133 6.03 15.16 -15.75
N THR A 134 7.28 15.48 -16.09
CA THR A 134 7.66 16.84 -16.51
C THR A 134 7.07 17.21 -17.87
N LYS A 135 6.98 16.27 -18.82
CA LYS A 135 6.26 16.45 -20.09
C LYS A 135 4.77 16.72 -19.86
N THR A 136 4.14 15.95 -18.96
CA THR A 136 2.72 16.10 -18.64
C THR A 136 2.42 17.47 -18.00
N ILE A 137 3.23 17.90 -17.01
CA ILE A 137 3.09 19.21 -16.36
C ILE A 137 3.29 20.36 -17.36
N SER A 138 4.28 20.23 -18.25
CA SER A 138 4.54 21.23 -19.30
C SER A 138 3.38 21.35 -20.29
N SER A 139 2.77 20.21 -20.63
CA SER A 139 1.58 20.14 -21.49
C SER A 139 0.38 20.82 -20.83
N ALA A 140 0.13 20.53 -19.55
CA ALA A 140 -0.96 21.14 -18.78
C ALA A 140 -0.80 22.66 -18.66
N ARG A 141 0.42 23.17 -18.42
CA ARG A 141 0.71 24.62 -18.41
C ARG A 141 0.44 25.28 -19.76
N LYS A 142 0.80 24.64 -20.88
CA LYS A 142 0.50 25.18 -22.22
C LYS A 142 -1.01 25.26 -22.48
N VAL A 143 -1.77 24.27 -22.01
CA VAL A 143 -3.25 24.29 -22.12
C VAL A 143 -3.85 25.44 -21.30
N GLN A 144 -3.35 25.65 -20.08
CA GLN A 144 -3.79 26.74 -19.21
C GLN A 144 -3.55 28.13 -19.84
N ILE A 145 -2.34 28.36 -20.39
CA ILE A 145 -1.99 29.62 -21.06
C ILE A 145 -2.88 29.85 -22.30
N LYS A 146 -3.11 28.79 -23.09
CA LYS A 146 -4.01 28.88 -24.25
C LYS A 146 -5.44 29.19 -23.82
N LYS A 147 -5.92 28.60 -22.72
CA LYS A 147 -7.24 28.86 -22.17
C LYS A 147 -7.39 30.34 -21.77
N GLU A 148 -6.43 30.88 -21.00
CA GLU A 148 -6.44 32.29 -20.58
C GLU A 148 -6.38 33.25 -21.79
N THR A 149 -5.59 32.90 -22.82
CA THR A 149 -5.52 33.69 -24.06
C THR A 149 -6.85 33.70 -24.81
N ILE A 150 -7.54 32.55 -24.87
CA ILE A 150 -8.85 32.44 -25.51
C ILE A 150 -9.91 33.21 -24.71
N GLU A 151 -9.90 33.09 -23.38
CA GLU A 151 -10.83 33.81 -22.50
C GLU A 151 -10.66 35.34 -22.62
N SER A 152 -9.40 35.82 -22.69
CA SER A 152 -9.11 37.23 -22.94
C SER A 152 -9.67 37.70 -24.29
N ARG A 153 -9.39 36.97 -25.39
CA ARG A 153 -9.94 37.31 -26.72
C ARG A 153 -11.47 37.26 -26.77
N LEU A 154 -12.08 36.31 -26.10
CA LEU A 154 -13.54 36.19 -26.02
C LEU A 154 -14.16 37.35 -25.24
N SER A 155 -13.46 37.88 -24.23
CA SER A 155 -13.91 39.06 -23.47
C SER A 155 -13.85 40.34 -24.28
N GLU A 156 -12.89 40.47 -25.21
CA GLU A 156 -12.74 41.62 -26.10
C GLU A 156 -13.82 41.67 -27.19
N LEU A 157 -14.25 40.51 -27.69
CA LEU A 157 -15.32 40.39 -28.70
C LEU A 157 -16.74 40.54 -28.14
N LYS A 158 -16.90 40.53 -26.81
CA LYS A 158 -18.18 40.72 -26.12
C LYS A 158 -18.43 42.18 -25.71
N LYS A 159 -17.56 43.12 -26.11
CA LYS A 159 -17.79 44.57 -26.03
C LYS A 159 -18.32 45.10 -27.35
#